data_AF-A0A381VHI2-F1
#
_entry.id   AF-A0A381VHI2-F1
#
_cell.length_a   1.000
_cell.length_b   1.000
_cell.length_c   1.000
_cell.angle_alpha   90.00
_cell.angle_beta   90.00
_cell.angle_gamma   90.00
#
_symmetry.space_group_name_H-M   'P 1'
#
loop_
_entity.id
_entity.type
_entity.pdbx_description
1 polymer ?
#
loop_
_entity_poly.entity_id
_entity_poly.type
_entity_poly.pdbx_seq_one_letter_code
_entity_poly.pdbx_strand_id
1 'polypeptide(L)'
;MTKEIAIEGLILEMEWRNPHAWLQIEANNEDGQPEIWQIEFGSANSLYRRGWRRDDLPVGAKVSINGLPARDGSRVVGAEDVTLPDGRTLFAGTGPEN
;
A
#
# COMPACT_ATOMS: atom_id res chain seq x y z
N MET A 1 -5.69 -6.80 19.11
CA MET A 1 -5.23 -7.65 18.00
C MET A 1 -5.86 -7.10 16.73
N THR A 2 -5.20 -6.11 16.14
CA THR A 2 -5.53 -5.66 14.79
C THR A 2 -5.08 -6.78 13.86
N LYS A 3 -6.00 -7.37 13.09
CA LYS A 3 -5.63 -8.39 12.11
C LYS A 3 -5.06 -7.68 10.89
N GLU A 4 -3.80 -7.97 10.59
CA GLU A 4 -3.20 -7.60 9.33
C GLU A 4 -3.94 -8.32 8.19
N ILE A 5 -4.14 -7.61 7.09
CA ILE A 5 -4.65 -8.17 5.85
C ILE A 5 -3.60 -8.04 4.76
N ALA A 6 -3.53 -9.05 3.91
CA ALA A 6 -2.74 -9.05 2.69
C ALA A 6 -3.67 -8.74 1.52
N ILE A 7 -3.37 -7.69 0.75
CA ILE A 7 -4.10 -7.33 -0.46
C ILE A 7 -3.13 -7.41 -1.62
N GLU A 8 -3.50 -8.20 -2.63
CA GLU A 8 -2.79 -8.24 -3.90
C GLU A 8 -3.58 -7.50 -4.96
N GLY A 9 -2.95 -6.53 -5.61
CA GLY A 9 -3.61 -5.72 -6.62
C GLY A 9 -2.65 -5.09 -7.61
N LEU A 10 -3.22 -4.44 -8.61
CA LEU A 10 -2.51 -3.70 -9.63
C LEU A 10 -2.43 -2.23 -9.23
N ILE A 11 -1.26 -1.61 -9.35
CA ILE A 11 -1.09 -0.18 -9.10
C ILE A 11 -1.91 0.61 -10.12
N LEU A 12 -2.81 1.47 -9.63
CA LEU A 12 -3.52 2.43 -10.46
C LEU A 12 -2.80 3.77 -10.48
N GLU A 13 -2.43 4.28 -9.30
CA GLU A 13 -1.77 5.57 -9.14
C GLU A 13 -1.03 5.64 -7.80
N MET A 14 0.11 6.32 -7.77
CA MET A 14 0.84 6.62 -6.55
C MET A 14 0.98 8.13 -6.37
N GLU A 15 0.34 8.65 -5.33
CA GLU A 15 0.38 10.04 -4.92
C GLU A 15 1.42 10.28 -3.84
N TRP A 16 2.51 10.95 -4.22
CA TRP A 16 3.58 11.34 -3.30
C TRP A 16 3.28 12.67 -2.63
N ARG A 17 2.32 12.69 -1.71
CA ARG A 17 1.97 13.89 -0.93
C ARG A 17 2.65 13.89 0.45
N ASN A 18 2.78 15.10 1.01
CA ASN A 18 3.10 15.31 2.42
C ASN A 18 1.86 15.94 3.07
N PRO A 19 1.43 15.51 4.27
CA PRO A 19 2.16 14.64 5.21
C PRO A 19 2.01 13.12 4.97
N HIS A 20 1.10 12.68 4.11
CA HIS A 20 0.87 11.25 3.80
C HIS A 20 0.94 11.01 2.30
N ALA A 21 1.64 9.94 1.90
CA ALA A 21 1.58 9.41 0.55
C ALA A 21 0.45 8.38 0.44
N TRP A 22 -0.11 8.23 -0.76
CA TRP A 22 -1.24 7.36 -1.04
C TRP A 22 -0.98 6.51 -2.27
N LEU A 23 -1.25 5.21 -2.22
CA LEU A 23 -1.23 4.31 -3.37
C LEU A 23 -2.64 3.81 -3.61
N GLN A 24 -3.14 4.01 -4.82
CA GLN A 24 -4.36 3.39 -5.27
C GLN A 24 -4.02 2.10 -5.99
N ILE A 25 -4.69 1.02 -5.61
CA ILE A 25 -4.62 -0.24 -6.33
C ILE A 25 -6.02 -0.72 -6.71
N GLU A 26 -6.06 -1.53 -7.76
CA GLU A 26 -7.21 -2.36 -8.11
C GLU A 26 -6.95 -3.79 -7.65
N ALA A 27 -7.76 -4.28 -6.72
CA ALA A 27 -7.75 -5.67 -6.29
C ALA A 27 -9.09 -6.31 -6.67
N ASN A 28 -9.07 -7.59 -7.03
CA ASN A 28 -10.31 -8.33 -7.26
C ASN A 28 -10.82 -8.92 -5.94
N ASN A 29 -12.09 -8.76 -5.66
CA ASN A 29 -12.73 -9.38 -4.50
C ASN A 29 -12.97 -10.89 -4.74
N GLU A 30 -13.51 -11.57 -3.72
CA GLU A 30 -13.85 -13.00 -3.81
C GLU A 30 -14.86 -13.31 -4.93
N ASP A 31 -15.71 -12.35 -5.30
CA ASP A 31 -16.66 -12.43 -6.41
C ASP A 31 -16.03 -12.13 -7.79
N GLY A 32 -14.73 -11.82 -7.85
CA GLY A 32 -14.01 -11.47 -9.08
C GLY A 32 -14.32 -10.08 -9.64
N GLN A 33 -14.92 -9.19 -8.83
CA GLN A 33 -15.19 -7.81 -9.19
C GLN A 33 -13.99 -6.92 -8.81
N PRO A 34 -13.58 -5.98 -9.68
CA PRO A 34 -12.51 -5.04 -9.36
C PRO A 34 -12.97 -4.04 -8.30
N GLU A 35 -12.16 -3.89 -7.27
CA GLU A 35 -12.34 -2.95 -6.18
C GLU A 35 -11.11 -2.06 -6.04
N ILE A 36 -11.35 -0.75 -5.91
CA ILE A 36 -10.29 0.21 -5.68
C ILE A 36 -10.01 0.28 -4.18
N TRP A 37 -8.75 0.02 -3.82
CA TRP A 37 -8.23 0.16 -2.48
C TRP A 37 -7.29 1.34 -2.39
N GLN A 38 -7.38 2.09 -1.30
CA GLN A 38 -6.49 3.20 -0.99
C GLN A 38 -5.55 2.79 0.13
N ILE A 39 -4.26 2.85 -0.15
CA ILE A 39 -3.22 2.50 0.79
C ILE A 39 -2.60 3.78 1.29
N GLU A 40 -2.72 4.00 2.59
CA GLU A 40 -2.09 5.10 3.29
C GLU A 40 -0.67 4.71 3.71
N PHE A 41 0.26 5.62 3.48
CA PHE A 41 1.62 5.52 3.97
C PHE A 41 2.00 6.73 4.83
N GLY A 42 3.18 6.65 5.44
CA GLY A 42 3.84 7.82 6.02
C GLY A 42 4.24 8.87 4.96
N SER A 43 4.92 9.92 5.42
CA SER A 43 5.35 11.01 4.53
C SER A 43 6.24 10.53 3.38
N ALA A 44 6.06 11.13 2.20
CA ALA A 44 6.86 10.87 1.01
C ALA A 44 8.37 10.92 1.30
N ASN A 45 8.82 11.87 2.13
CA ASN A 45 10.21 11.99 2.55
C ASN A 45 10.70 10.76 3.36
N SER A 46 9.87 10.26 4.28
CA SER A 46 10.20 9.06 5.05
C SER A 46 10.28 7.83 4.14
N LEU A 47 9.35 7.67 3.21
CA LEU A 47 9.38 6.56 2.23
C LEU A 47 10.63 6.62 1.36
N TYR A 48 11.00 7.80 0.86
CA TYR A 48 12.23 7.97 0.08
C TYR A 48 13.48 7.57 0.87
N ARG A 49 13.56 7.94 2.15
CA ARG A 49 14.67 7.53 3.04
C ARG A 49 14.67 6.02 3.32
N ARG A 50 13.51 5.36 3.25
CA ARG A 50 13.34 3.91 3.38
C ARG A 50 13.60 3.15 2.09
N GLY A 51 14.04 3.84 1.03
CA GLY A 51 14.43 3.21 -0.23
C GLY A 51 13.32 3.14 -1.29
N TRP A 52 12.12 3.67 -0.99
CA TRP A 52 11.06 3.73 -1.99
C TRP A 52 11.43 4.68 -3.12
N ARG A 53 11.18 4.28 -4.37
CA ARG A 53 11.31 5.14 -5.55
C ARG A 53 10.03 5.10 -6.36
N ARG A 54 9.78 6.17 -7.11
CA ARG A 54 8.61 6.27 -8.00
C ARG A 54 8.69 5.25 -9.13
N ASP A 55 9.89 5.05 -9.68
CA ASP A 55 10.17 4.09 -10.74
C ASP A 55 9.92 2.63 -10.34
N ASP A 56 9.98 2.32 -9.04
CA ASP A 56 9.69 0.97 -8.53
C ASP A 56 8.18 0.64 -8.51
N LEU A 57 7.32 1.64 -8.72
CA LEU A 57 5.86 1.54 -8.62
C LEU A 57 5.16 1.94 -9.94
N PRO A 58 5.43 1.24 -11.06
CA PRO A 58 4.77 1.56 -12.31
C PRO A 58 3.28 1.19 -12.25
N VAL A 59 2.44 2.01 -12.89
CA VAL A 59 1.01 1.72 -13.08
C VAL A 59 0.85 0.41 -13.82
N GLY A 60 -0.06 -0.44 -13.35
CA GLY A 60 -0.29 -1.80 -13.83
C GLY A 60 0.64 -2.86 -13.23
N ALA A 61 1.59 -2.48 -12.36
CA ALA A 61 2.40 -3.46 -11.65
C ALA A 61 1.58 -4.18 -10.58
N LYS A 62 1.76 -5.50 -10.47
CA LYS A 62 1.19 -6.28 -9.37
C LYS A 62 2.03 -6.10 -8.12
N VAL A 63 1.40 -5.67 -7.04
CA VAL A 63 2.01 -5.52 -5.71
C VAL A 63 1.20 -6.25 -4.66
N SER A 64 1.89 -6.71 -3.61
CA SER A 64 1.24 -7.26 -2.41
C SER A 64 1.44 -6.30 -1.27
N ILE A 65 0.37 -5.82 -0.66
CA ILE A 65 0.39 -4.94 0.49
C ILE A 65 -0.02 -5.72 1.72
N ASN A 66 0.78 -5.63 2.77
CA ASN A 66 0.40 -6.09 4.10
C ASN A 66 0.17 -4.88 5.00
N GLY A 67 -0.93 -4.88 5.73
CA GLY A 67 -1.20 -3.81 6.66
C GLY A 67 -2.56 -3.91 7.34
N LEU A 68 -2.94 -2.80 7.97
CA LEU A 68 -4.11 -2.73 8.80
C LEU A 68 -5.28 -2.10 8.05
N PRO A 69 -6.42 -2.79 7.89
CA PRO A 69 -7.59 -2.19 7.27
C PRO A 69 -8.19 -1.13 8.19
N ALA A 70 -8.83 -0.13 7.58
CA ALA A 70 -9.59 0.88 8.30
C ALA A 70 -10.72 0.24 9.11
N ARG A 71 -10.86 0.67 10.37
CA ARG A 71 -11.88 0.16 11.29
C ARG A 71 -13.31 0.54 10.91
N ASP A 72 -13.45 1.57 10.08
CA ASP A 72 -14.73 2.11 9.61
C ASP A 72 -15.35 1.28 8.46
N GLY A 73 -14.65 0.25 7.97
CA GLY A 73 -15.11 -0.57 6.83
C GLY A 73 -14.88 0.10 5.47
N SER A 74 -14.27 1.27 5.44
CA SER A 74 -13.73 1.89 4.23
C SER A 74 -12.62 1.01 3.62
N ARG A 75 -12.46 1.05 2.29
CA ARG A 75 -11.39 0.35 1.55
C ARG A 75 -10.03 1.05 1.67
N VAL A 76 -9.71 1.48 2.88
CA VAL A 76 -8.46 2.16 3.22
C VAL A 76 -7.62 1.21 4.05
N VAL A 77 -6.34 1.09 3.75
CA VAL A 77 -5.39 0.23 4.47
C VAL A 77 -4.15 1.04 4.82
N GLY A 78 -3.75 1.03 6.09
CA GLY A 78 -2.45 1.54 6.48
C GLY A 78 -1.39 0.48 6.19
N ALA A 79 -0.52 0.73 5.20
CA ALA A 79 0.50 -0.24 4.82
C ALA A 79 1.64 -0.32 5.83
N GLU A 80 1.96 -1.54 6.25
CA GLU A 80 3.15 -1.82 7.05
C GLU A 80 4.33 -2.15 6.14
N ASP A 81 4.10 -3.04 5.18
CA ASP A 81 5.04 -3.40 4.13
C ASP A 81 4.35 -3.63 2.78
N VAL A 82 5.11 -3.38 1.72
CA VAL A 82 4.68 -3.60 0.34
C VAL A 82 5.74 -4.42 -0.38
N THR A 83 5.33 -5.56 -0.91
CA THR A 83 6.17 -6.41 -1.75
C THR A 83 5.94 -6.06 -3.21
N LEU A 84 7.03 -5.64 -3.86
CA LEU A 84 7.10 -5.29 -5.26
C LEU A 84 7.10 -6.56 -6.14
N PRO A 85 6.74 -6.45 -7.44
CA PRO A 85 6.78 -7.59 -8.36
C PRO A 85 8.18 -8.19 -8.54
N ASP A 86 9.22 -7.40 -8.26
CA ASP A 86 10.63 -7.79 -8.29
C ASP A 86 11.05 -8.62 -7.05
N GLY A 87 10.13 -8.88 -6.11
CA GLY A 87 10.38 -9.62 -4.87
C GLY A 87 10.97 -8.78 -3.74
N ARG A 88 11.24 -7.49 -3.97
CA ARG A 88 11.69 -6.55 -2.94
C ARG A 88 10.53 -6.14 -2.03
N THR A 89 10.72 -6.26 -0.72
CA THR A 89 9.77 -5.76 0.28
C THR A 89 10.22 -4.40 0.80
N LEU A 90 9.35 -3.40 0.70
CA LEU A 90 9.57 -2.04 1.14
C LEU A 90 8.70 -1.74 2.36
N PHE A 91 9.32 -1.23 3.43
CA PHE A 91 8.62 -0.89 4.66
C PHE A 91 8.00 0.51 4.57
N ALA A 92 6.70 0.58 4.85
CA ALA A 92 5.89 1.79 4.84
C ALA A 92 5.77 2.41 6.25
N GLY A 93 5.80 1.58 7.30
CA GLY A 93 6.01 2.02 8.67
C GLY A 93 4.86 2.75 9.35
N THR A 94 3.61 2.46 9.00
CA THR A 94 2.46 2.90 9.82
C THR A 94 2.16 1.95 10.99
N GLY A 95 2.89 0.84 11.12
CA GLY A 95 2.89 0.03 12.34
C GLY A 95 3.46 0.82 13.52
N PRO A 96 2.91 0.67 14.73
CA PRO A 96 3.46 1.33 15.91
C PRO A 96 4.93 0.92 16.06
N GLU A 97 5.82 1.90 15.92
CA GLU A 97 7.21 1.77 16.35
C GLU A 97 7.18 1.39 17.85
N ASN A 98 7.91 0.34 18.20
CA ASN A 98 7.94 -0.34 19.50
C ASN A 98 7.92 0.62 20.70
#